data_AF-A0A1Q8BIY8-F1
#
_entry.id   AF-A0A1Q8BIY8-F1
#
_cell.length_a   1.000
_cell.length_b   1.000
_cell.length_c   1.000
_cell.angle_alpha   90.00
_cell.angle_beta   90.00
_cell.angle_gamma   90.00
#
_symmetry.space_group_name_H-M   'P 1'
#
loop_
_entity.id
_entity.type
_entity.pdbx_description
1 polymer ?
#
loop_
_entity_poly.entity_id
_entity_poly.type
_entity_poly.pdbx_seq_one_letter_code
_entity_poly.pdbx_strand_id
1 'polypeptide(L)'
;MVYWTVERVVTHNRWSIQASLSETFFGQMNDAYIPITNQSLASDQALRILANIDLHNAGTTMYNLFRVDTQHFNQLSRISTVLISLQSLGYILNLTSSQRLFLATIFLSIGTKIVNAYHLNGTNVYSVPFWYWGPSPPNEDLLNQAVDLTKLPGLPCFDYQSCNNVPLRW
;
A
#
# COMPACT_ATOMS: atom_id res chain seq x y z
N MET A 1 16.38 -33.60 -8.90
CA MET A 1 14.95 -33.60 -8.52
C MET A 1 14.72 -32.87 -7.20
N VAL A 2 15.48 -33.17 -6.13
CA VAL A 2 15.36 -32.47 -4.82
C VAL A 2 15.58 -30.96 -4.91
N TYR A 3 16.60 -30.49 -5.64
CA TYR A 3 16.90 -29.06 -5.80
C TYR A 3 15.72 -28.24 -6.35
N TRP A 4 15.12 -28.70 -7.45
CA TRP A 4 13.97 -28.05 -8.08
C TRP A 4 12.75 -27.99 -7.16
N THR A 5 12.48 -29.07 -6.41
CA THR A 5 11.38 -29.11 -5.45
C THR A 5 11.60 -28.12 -4.30
N VAL A 6 12.83 -27.99 -3.80
CA VAL A 6 13.17 -27.03 -2.73
C VAL A 6 12.99 -25.59 -3.22
N GLU A 7 13.51 -25.23 -4.39
CA GLU A 7 13.33 -23.88 -4.96
C GLU A 7 11.86 -23.52 -5.14
N ARG A 8 11.04 -24.47 -5.59
CA ARG A 8 9.59 -24.30 -5.78
C ARG A 8 8.87 -24.05 -4.47
N VAL A 9 9.15 -24.84 -3.44
CA VAL A 9 8.57 -24.66 -2.10
C VAL A 9 8.95 -23.30 -1.52
N VAL A 10 10.22 -22.90 -1.63
CA VAL A 10 10.68 -21.58 -1.17
C VAL A 10 9.96 -20.44 -1.90
N THR A 11 9.80 -20.56 -3.22
CA THR A 11 9.10 -19.57 -4.04
C THR A 11 7.63 -19.44 -3.63
N HIS A 12 6.93 -20.56 -3.44
CA HIS A 12 5.52 -20.57 -3.05
C HIS A 12 5.30 -20.02 -1.62
N ASN A 13 6.19 -20.37 -0.70
CA ASN A 13 6.20 -19.79 0.65
C ASN A 13 6.41 -18.27 0.61
N ARG A 14 7.33 -17.79 -0.24
CA ARG A 14 7.56 -16.35 -0.42
C ARG A 14 6.29 -15.65 -0.94
N TRP A 15 5.64 -16.21 -1.96
CA TRP A 15 4.39 -15.66 -2.49
C TRP A 15 3.28 -15.63 -1.43
N SER A 16 3.19 -16.65 -0.59
CA SER A 16 2.22 -16.71 0.50
C SER A 16 2.46 -15.61 1.54
N ILE A 17 3.72 -15.35 1.89
CA ILE A 17 4.09 -14.23 2.77
C ILE A 17 3.75 -12.89 2.13
N GLN A 18 4.07 -12.70 0.85
CA GLN A 18 3.75 -11.48 0.12
C GLN A 18 2.23 -11.21 0.08
N ALA A 19 1.42 -12.24 -0.20
CA ALA A 19 -0.03 -12.15 -0.19
C ALA A 19 -0.56 -11.79 1.20
N SER A 20 -0.09 -12.44 2.26
CA SER A 20 -0.47 -12.14 3.65
C SER A 20 -0.16 -10.69 4.05
N LEU A 21 1.02 -10.20 3.67
CA LEU A 21 1.41 -8.80 3.92
C LEU A 21 0.53 -7.83 3.12
N SER A 22 0.19 -8.16 1.87
CA SER A 22 -0.71 -7.34 1.06
C SER A 22 -2.14 -7.25 1.63
N GLU A 23 -2.66 -8.35 2.18
CA GLU A 23 -3.97 -8.38 2.86
C GLU A 23 -3.95 -7.56 4.15
N THR A 24 -2.89 -7.72 4.94
CA THR A 24 -2.67 -6.94 6.17
C THR A 24 -2.62 -5.44 5.86
N PHE A 25 -1.89 -5.07 4.80
CA PHE A 25 -1.79 -3.69 4.33
C PHE A 25 -3.15 -3.13 3.91
N PHE A 26 -3.93 -3.90 3.14
CA PHE A 26 -5.28 -3.50 2.74
C PHE A 26 -6.21 -3.31 3.94
N GLY A 27 -6.17 -4.22 4.92
CA GLY A 27 -6.94 -4.09 6.17
C GLY A 27 -6.62 -2.78 6.89
N GLN A 28 -5.34 -2.47 7.06
CA GLN A 28 -4.89 -1.24 7.73
C GLN A 28 -5.28 0.03 6.95
N MET A 29 -5.27 0.01 5.62
CA MET A 29 -5.77 1.11 4.79
C MET A 29 -7.29 1.32 4.95
N ASN A 30 -8.03 0.23 5.09
CA ASN A 30 -9.47 0.26 5.34
C ASN A 30 -9.80 0.76 6.76
N ASP A 31 -9.01 0.36 7.76
CA ASP A 31 -9.16 0.83 9.13
C ASP A 31 -8.85 2.33 9.24
N ALA A 32 -7.77 2.80 8.58
CA ALA A 32 -7.39 4.21 8.52
C ALA A 32 -8.45 5.10 7.84
N TYR A 33 -9.28 4.53 6.96
CA TYR A 33 -10.32 5.28 6.24
C TYR A 33 -11.33 5.94 7.20
N ILE A 34 -11.76 5.20 8.24
CA ILE A 34 -12.80 5.65 9.18
C ILE A 34 -12.38 6.92 9.94
N PRO A 35 -11.22 6.95 10.64
CA PRO A 35 -10.82 8.14 11.39
C PRO A 35 -10.45 9.30 10.46
N ILE A 36 -9.81 9.06 9.31
CA ILE A 36 -9.39 10.13 8.37
C ILE A 36 -10.60 10.87 7.80
N THR A 37 -11.66 10.15 7.43
CA THR A 37 -12.88 10.73 6.85
C THR A 37 -13.80 11.40 7.88
N ASN A 38 -13.53 11.21 9.16
CA ASN A 38 -14.37 11.75 10.22
C ASN A 38 -14.27 13.28 10.29
N GLN A 39 -15.42 13.95 10.45
CA GLN A 39 -15.48 15.41 10.58
C GLN A 39 -14.81 15.90 11.86
N SER A 40 -14.87 15.10 12.92
CA SER A 40 -14.33 15.41 14.25
C SER A 40 -12.84 15.10 14.40
N LEU A 41 -12.14 14.62 13.36
CA LEU A 41 -10.71 14.28 13.45
C LEU A 41 -9.85 15.40 14.05
N ALA A 42 -10.15 16.66 13.73
CA ALA A 42 -9.41 17.81 14.22
C ALA A 42 -9.60 18.05 15.74
N SER A 43 -10.78 17.74 16.28
CA SER A 43 -11.11 17.96 17.69
C SER A 43 -10.94 16.71 18.56
N ASP A 44 -11.08 15.52 17.98
CA ASP A 44 -11.07 14.24 18.70
C ASP A 44 -9.67 13.61 18.73
N GLN A 45 -9.11 13.48 19.93
CA GLN A 45 -7.79 12.88 20.14
C GLN A 45 -7.75 11.38 19.87
N ALA A 46 -8.83 10.64 20.15
CA ALA A 46 -8.88 9.20 19.92
C ALA A 46 -8.83 8.90 18.42
N LEU A 47 -9.58 9.65 17.61
CA LEU A 47 -9.56 9.52 16.16
C LEU A 47 -8.18 9.83 15.57
N ARG A 48 -7.49 10.85 16.09
CA ARG A 48 -6.09 11.14 15.69
C ARG A 48 -5.17 9.96 16.01
N ILE A 49 -5.25 9.41 17.22
CA ILE A 49 -4.41 8.29 17.63
C ILE A 49 -4.65 7.07 16.72
N LEU A 50 -5.91 6.74 16.42
CA LEU A 50 -6.26 5.64 15.52
C LEU A 50 -5.69 5.86 14.12
N ALA A 51 -5.95 7.02 13.50
CA ALA A 51 -5.44 7.34 12.17
C ALA A 51 -3.90 7.24 12.10
N ASN A 52 -3.18 7.71 13.13
CA ASN A 52 -1.72 7.61 13.17
C ASN A 52 -1.25 6.15 13.28
N ILE A 53 -1.86 5.37 14.17
CA ILE A 53 -1.52 3.96 14.36
C ILE A 53 -1.75 3.17 13.07
N ASP A 54 -2.89 3.36 12.41
CA ASP A 54 -3.24 2.59 11.20
C ASP A 54 -2.32 2.95 10.03
N LEU A 55 -2.02 4.24 9.83
CA LEU A 55 -1.07 4.69 8.81
C LEU A 55 0.36 4.20 9.10
N HIS A 56 0.79 4.22 10.36
CA HIS A 56 2.10 3.72 10.77
C HIS A 56 2.23 2.20 10.53
N ASN A 57 1.20 1.46 10.94
CA ASN A 57 1.12 0.02 10.75
C ASN A 57 1.15 -0.33 9.26
N ALA A 58 0.40 0.40 8.44
CA ALA A 58 0.42 0.21 6.99
C ALA A 58 1.77 0.53 6.36
N GLY A 59 2.43 1.60 6.78
CA GLY A 59 3.80 1.92 6.36
C GLY A 59 4.79 0.80 6.70
N THR A 60 4.67 0.24 7.91
CA THR A 60 5.49 -0.90 8.38
C THR A 60 5.21 -2.18 7.62
N THR A 61 3.95 -2.48 7.32
CA THR A 61 3.56 -3.65 6.53
C THR A 61 4.09 -3.53 5.09
N MET A 62 3.99 -2.35 4.47
CA MET A 62 4.56 -2.08 3.15
C MET A 62 6.09 -2.21 3.17
N TYR A 63 6.74 -1.76 4.24
CA TYR A 63 8.18 -1.96 4.45
C TYR A 63 8.57 -3.44 4.46
N ASN A 64 7.82 -4.26 5.19
CA ASN A 64 8.05 -5.70 5.22
C ASN A 64 7.79 -6.36 3.85
N LEU A 65 6.76 -5.91 3.13
CA LEU A 65 6.43 -6.43 1.80
C LEU A 65 7.59 -6.22 0.82
N PHE A 66 8.17 -5.02 0.74
CA PHE A 66 9.28 -4.78 -0.18
C PHE A 66 10.60 -5.43 0.24
N ARG A 67 10.78 -5.74 1.53
CA ARG A 67 11.93 -6.54 2.00
C ARG A 67 11.86 -7.98 1.52
N VAL A 68 10.65 -8.54 1.42
CA VAL A 68 10.41 -9.90 0.91
C VAL A 68 10.37 -9.88 -0.63
N ASP A 69 9.86 -8.81 -1.23
CA ASP A 69 9.77 -8.59 -2.67
C ASP A 69 10.82 -7.59 -3.17
N THR A 70 12.08 -8.00 -3.15
CA THR A 70 13.19 -7.15 -3.57
C THR A 70 13.18 -6.81 -5.06
N GLN A 71 12.47 -7.60 -5.89
CA GLN A 71 12.34 -7.34 -7.32
C GLN A 71 11.50 -6.08 -7.59
N HIS A 72 10.55 -5.77 -6.72
CA HIS A 72 9.65 -4.61 -6.84
C HIS A 72 9.96 -3.52 -5.80
N PHE A 73 11.18 -3.52 -5.27
CA PHE A 73 11.62 -2.58 -4.24
C PHE A 73 11.31 -1.12 -4.59
N ASN A 74 11.56 -0.70 -5.82
CA ASN A 74 11.37 0.69 -6.24
C ASN A 74 9.89 1.11 -6.23
N GLN A 75 8.98 0.24 -6.68
CA GLN A 75 7.54 0.52 -6.67
C GLN A 75 7.02 0.59 -5.24
N LEU A 76 7.37 -0.40 -4.41
CA LEU A 76 6.83 -0.52 -3.06
C LEU A 76 7.44 0.49 -2.07
N SER A 77 8.72 0.83 -2.21
CA SER A 77 9.38 1.86 -1.39
C SER A 77 8.78 3.25 -1.64
N ARG A 78 8.36 3.55 -2.87
CA ARG A 78 7.62 4.78 -3.19
C ARG A 78 6.32 4.89 -2.41
N ILE A 79 5.51 3.83 -2.43
CA ILE A 79 4.25 3.76 -1.68
C ILE A 79 4.52 3.91 -0.17
N SER A 80 5.49 3.16 0.36
CA SER A 80 5.87 3.23 1.78
C SER A 80 6.26 4.65 2.21
N THR A 81 7.06 5.34 1.40
CA THR A 81 7.55 6.69 1.71
C THR A 81 6.42 7.73 1.74
N VAL A 82 5.48 7.65 0.79
CA VAL A 82 4.29 8.53 0.81
C VAL A 82 3.49 8.30 2.09
N LEU A 83 3.26 7.05 2.49
CA LEU A 83 2.57 6.74 3.75
C LEU A 83 3.31 7.26 4.99
N ILE A 84 4.63 7.08 5.04
CA ILE A 84 5.47 7.57 6.15
C ILE A 84 5.41 9.10 6.24
N SER A 85 5.48 9.81 5.11
CA SER A 85 5.37 11.28 5.09
C SER A 85 4.02 11.78 5.61
N LEU A 86 2.96 10.99 5.39
CA LEU A 86 1.58 11.27 5.80
C LEU A 86 1.27 10.78 7.21
N GLN A 87 2.14 9.97 7.81
CA GLN A 87 2.00 9.50 9.20
C GLN A 87 1.98 10.67 10.18
N SER A 88 2.70 11.75 9.89
CA SER A 88 2.54 12.99 10.65
C SER A 88 1.18 13.60 10.28
N LEU A 89 0.21 13.44 11.17
CA LEU A 89 -1.16 13.95 10.96
C LEU A 89 -1.22 15.45 10.69
N GLY A 90 -0.15 16.22 10.91
CA GLY A 90 -0.09 17.64 10.59
C GLY A 90 -0.51 17.94 9.14
N TYR A 91 -0.16 17.07 8.17
CA TYR A 91 -0.66 17.20 6.80
C TYR A 91 -2.18 16.98 6.73
N ILE A 92 -2.65 15.83 7.24
CA ILE A 92 -4.05 15.39 7.16
C ILE A 92 -4.98 16.37 7.89
N LEU A 93 -4.54 16.93 9.02
CA LEU A 93 -5.31 17.88 9.83
C LEU A 93 -5.47 19.25 9.15
N ASN A 94 -4.57 19.61 8.24
CA ASN A 94 -4.68 20.85 7.46
C ASN A 94 -5.61 20.72 6.24
N LEU A 95 -6.07 19.51 5.92
CA LEU A 95 -6.99 19.26 4.81
C LEU A 95 -8.45 19.51 5.23
N THR A 96 -9.24 20.03 4.30
CA THR A 96 -10.71 20.09 4.44
C THR A 96 -11.32 18.70 4.49
N SER A 97 -12.57 18.57 4.97
CA SER A 97 -13.25 17.28 5.02
C SER A 97 -13.35 16.60 3.64
N SER A 98 -13.57 17.36 2.56
CA SER A 98 -13.60 16.81 1.20
C SER A 98 -12.24 16.35 0.71
N GLN A 99 -11.17 17.09 1.04
CA GLN A 99 -9.80 16.69 0.73
C GLN A 99 -9.37 15.44 1.51
N ARG A 100 -9.78 15.31 2.78
CA ARG A 100 -9.55 14.10 3.58
C ARG A 100 -10.29 12.89 3.03
N LEU A 101 -11.53 13.07 2.59
CA LEU A 101 -12.29 12.01 1.92
C LEU A 101 -11.58 11.54 0.66
N PHE A 102 -11.16 12.46 -0.20
CA PHE A 102 -10.42 12.14 -1.41
C PHE A 102 -9.10 11.40 -1.10
N LEU A 103 -8.34 11.88 -0.11
CA LEU A 103 -7.12 11.22 0.35
C LEU A 103 -7.37 9.79 0.85
N ALA A 104 -8.39 9.59 1.70
CA ALA A 104 -8.75 8.29 2.23
C ALA A 104 -9.18 7.32 1.11
N THR A 105 -9.90 7.82 0.09
CA THR A 105 -10.25 7.02 -1.10
C THR A 105 -9.01 6.63 -1.91
N ILE A 106 -8.02 7.50 -2.04
CA ILE A 106 -6.74 7.15 -2.69
C ILE A 106 -6.03 6.04 -1.92
N PHE A 107 -5.93 6.15 -0.59
CA PHE A 107 -5.31 5.14 0.25
C PHE A 107 -5.99 3.78 0.14
N LEU A 108 -7.33 3.77 0.22
CA LEU A 108 -8.10 2.55 0.03
C LEU A 108 -7.86 1.96 -1.36
N SER A 109 -7.80 2.80 -2.41
CA SER A 109 -7.52 2.36 -3.77
C SER A 109 -6.11 1.78 -3.93
N ILE A 110 -5.10 2.36 -3.28
CA ILE A 110 -3.74 1.80 -3.23
C ILE A 110 -3.78 0.43 -2.53
N GLY A 111 -4.45 0.33 -1.39
CA GLY A 111 -4.68 -0.92 -0.66
C GLY A 111 -5.28 -2.01 -1.54
N THR A 112 -6.40 -1.70 -2.21
CA THR A 112 -7.09 -2.63 -3.11
C THR A 112 -6.21 -3.07 -4.28
N LYS A 113 -5.44 -2.16 -4.89
CA LYS A 113 -4.54 -2.51 -5.99
C LYS A 113 -3.40 -3.41 -5.53
N ILE A 114 -2.82 -3.15 -4.36
CA ILE A 114 -1.74 -3.95 -3.80
C ILE A 114 -2.22 -5.36 -3.46
N VAL A 115 -3.33 -5.51 -2.72
CA VAL A 115 -3.84 -6.86 -2.40
C VAL A 115 -4.19 -7.65 -3.67
N ASN A 116 -4.84 -7.01 -4.64
CA ASN A 116 -5.18 -7.67 -5.91
C ASN A 116 -3.94 -7.98 -6.76
N ALA A 117 -2.87 -7.19 -6.66
CA ALA A 117 -1.62 -7.47 -7.36
C ALA A 117 -0.97 -8.75 -6.84
N TYR A 118 -1.00 -8.97 -5.52
CA TYR A 118 -0.38 -10.15 -4.89
C TYR A 118 -1.30 -11.37 -4.82
N HIS A 119 -2.58 -11.23 -5.16
CA HIS A 119 -3.48 -12.36 -5.39
C HIS A 119 -3.27 -12.95 -6.79
N LEU A 120 -3.13 -14.26 -6.88
CA LEU A 120 -2.96 -14.97 -8.15
C LEU A 120 -4.33 -15.23 -8.79
N ASN A 121 -4.67 -14.49 -9.86
CA ASN A 121 -5.94 -14.58 -10.59
C ASN A 121 -7.19 -14.39 -9.70
N GLY A 122 -7.13 -13.51 -8.70
CA GLY A 122 -8.24 -13.31 -7.75
C GLY A 122 -8.46 -14.49 -6.80
N THR A 123 -7.50 -15.40 -6.73
CA THR A 123 -7.46 -16.52 -5.78
C THR A 123 -6.31 -16.29 -4.81
N ASN A 124 -6.57 -16.56 -3.53
CA ASN A 124 -5.55 -16.42 -2.50
C ASN A 124 -4.37 -17.35 -2.81
N VAL A 125 -3.12 -16.90 -2.63
CA VAL A 125 -1.93 -17.69 -2.99
C VAL A 125 -1.90 -19.04 -2.26
N TYR A 126 -2.52 -19.13 -1.08
CA TYR A 126 -2.73 -20.38 -0.33
C TYR A 126 -3.50 -21.47 -1.11
N SER A 127 -4.31 -21.07 -2.11
CA SER A 127 -5.12 -21.98 -2.93
C SER A 127 -4.41 -22.45 -4.19
N VAL A 128 -3.24 -21.87 -4.50
CA VAL A 128 -2.48 -22.21 -5.70
C VAL A 128 -1.60 -23.43 -5.40
N PRO A 129 -1.67 -24.51 -6.20
CA PRO A 129 -0.84 -25.69 -5.95
C PRO A 129 0.65 -25.37 -6.15
N PHE A 130 1.53 -26.07 -5.42
CA PHE A 130 2.98 -25.85 -5.51
C PHE A 130 3.55 -26.12 -6.92
N TRP A 131 2.82 -26.88 -7.75
CA TRP A 131 3.15 -27.14 -9.16
C TRP A 131 2.58 -26.09 -10.13
N TYR A 132 2.05 -24.96 -9.67
CA TYR A 132 1.54 -23.90 -10.53
C TYR A 132 2.61 -23.34 -11.47
N TRP A 133 2.26 -23.12 -12.73
CA TRP A 133 3.16 -22.66 -13.79
C TRP A 133 2.75 -21.32 -14.42
N GLY A 134 1.73 -20.65 -13.87
CA GLY A 134 1.31 -19.35 -14.37
C GLY A 134 2.18 -18.19 -13.89
N PRO A 135 1.77 -16.94 -14.16
CA PRO A 135 2.52 -15.76 -13.78
C PRO A 135 2.78 -15.70 -12.28
N SER A 136 3.99 -15.31 -11.87
CA SER A 136 4.28 -15.01 -10.47
C SER A 136 3.57 -13.73 -10.04
N PRO A 137 3.13 -13.61 -8.77
CA PRO A 137 2.78 -12.31 -8.23
C PRO A 137 4.05 -11.43 -8.09
N PRO A 138 3.90 -10.10 -8.07
CA PRO A 138 2.66 -9.36 -8.26
C PRO A 138 2.23 -9.25 -9.73
N ASN A 139 0.95 -8.94 -9.96
CA ASN A 139 0.49 -8.37 -11.22
C ASN A 139 1.09 -6.95 -11.38
N GLU A 140 2.00 -6.81 -12.34
CA GLU A 140 2.76 -5.57 -12.58
C GLU A 140 1.88 -4.37 -12.94
N ASP A 141 0.80 -4.58 -13.69
CA ASP A 141 -0.10 -3.49 -14.07
C ASP A 141 -0.81 -2.91 -12.85
N LEU A 142 -1.28 -3.78 -11.95
CA LEU A 142 -1.93 -3.35 -10.71
C LEU A 142 -0.94 -2.66 -9.77
N LEU A 143 0.28 -3.19 -9.67
CA LEU A 143 1.34 -2.57 -8.88
C LEU A 143 1.71 -1.19 -9.41
N ASN A 144 1.88 -1.04 -10.72
CA ASN A 144 2.18 0.25 -11.35
C ASN A 144 1.03 1.25 -11.18
N GLN A 145 -0.22 0.80 -11.29
CA GLN A 145 -1.37 1.65 -10.99
C GLN A 145 -1.39 2.10 -9.51
N ALA A 146 -0.97 1.26 -8.57
CA ALA A 146 -0.82 1.66 -7.16
C ALA A 146 0.26 2.74 -6.99
N VAL A 147 1.38 2.60 -7.71
CA VAL A 147 2.44 3.62 -7.75
C VAL A 147 1.94 4.92 -8.37
N ASP A 148 1.16 4.88 -9.44
CA ASP A 148 0.66 6.11 -10.08
C ASP A 148 -0.27 6.92 -9.18
N LEU A 149 -1.05 6.25 -8.32
CA LEU A 149 -1.85 6.93 -7.30
C LEU A 149 -1.01 7.73 -6.31
N THR A 150 0.24 7.33 -6.05
CA THR A 150 1.17 8.08 -5.17
C THR A 150 1.69 9.36 -5.81
N LYS A 151 1.52 9.53 -7.12
CA LYS A 151 1.96 10.71 -7.89
C LYS A 151 0.86 11.76 -8.05
N LEU A 152 -0.33 11.52 -7.49
CA LEU A 152 -1.45 12.43 -7.66
C LEU A 152 -1.16 13.81 -7.03
N PRO A 153 -1.64 14.91 -7.64
CA PRO A 153 -1.45 16.24 -7.11
C PRO A 153 -2.02 16.35 -5.68
N GLY A 154 -1.28 17.01 -4.78
CA GLY A 154 -1.71 17.13 -3.39
C GLY A 154 -1.36 15.91 -2.52
N LEU A 155 -0.40 15.08 -2.93
CA LEU A 155 0.31 14.15 -2.04
C LEU A 155 1.75 14.62 -1.83
N PRO A 156 2.37 14.35 -0.67
CA PRO A 156 3.79 14.58 -0.47
C PRO A 156 4.58 13.77 -1.50
N CYS A 157 5.44 14.44 -2.26
CA CYS A 157 6.18 13.77 -3.32
C CYS A 157 7.27 12.84 -2.74
N PHE A 158 7.60 11.82 -3.52
CA PHE A 158 8.73 10.93 -3.27
C PHE A 158 10.09 11.51 -3.70
N ASP A 159 10.15 12.33 -4.77
CA ASP A 159 11.39 12.99 -5.19
C ASP A 159 11.16 14.46 -5.59
N TYR A 160 12.18 15.29 -5.34
CA TYR A 160 12.17 16.74 -5.57
C TYR A 160 12.03 17.15 -7.06
N GLN A 161 12.46 16.29 -8.00
CA GLN A 161 12.33 16.50 -9.45
C GLN A 161 10.90 16.24 -9.95
N SER A 162 10.20 15.27 -9.36
CA SER A 162 8.81 14.95 -9.69
C SER A 162 7.82 16.03 -9.22
N CYS A 163 8.17 16.82 -8.20
CA CYS A 163 7.34 17.92 -7.69
C CYS A 163 7.28 19.16 -8.60
N ASN A 164 8.27 19.39 -9.46
CA ASN A 164 8.38 20.65 -10.22
C ASN A 164 7.58 20.67 -11.53
N ASN A 165 6.94 19.55 -11.92
CA ASN A 165 6.24 19.43 -13.20
C ASN A 165 4.70 19.45 -13.09
N VAL A 166 4.13 19.62 -11.90
CA VAL A 166 2.67 19.69 -11.74
C VAL A 166 2.29 21.02 -11.09
N PRO A 167 1.79 22.01 -11.84
CA PRO A 167 1.33 23.25 -11.24
C PRO A 167 0.09 22.94 -10.39
N LEU A 168 0.17 23.25 -9.09
CA LEU A 168 -0.97 23.29 -8.18
C LEU A 168 -1.95 24.35 -8.71
N ARG A 169 -3.01 23.91 -9.40
CA ARG A 169 -4.18 24.75 -9.64
C ARG A 169 -5.20 24.43 -8.55
N TRP A 170 -5.37 25.40 -7.67
CA TRP A 170 -6.36 25.46 -6.59
C TRP A 170 -7.77 25.59 -7.15
#